data_AF-A0A2G9WXI0-F1
#
_entry.id   AF-A0A2G9WXI0-F1
#
_cell.length_a   1.000
_cell.length_b   1.000
_cell.length_c   1.000
_cell.angle_alpha   90.00
_cell.angle_beta   90.00
_cell.angle_gamma   90.00
#
_symmetry.space_group_name_H-M   'P 1'
#
loop_
_entity.id
_entity.type
_entity.pdbx_description
1 polymer ?
#
loop_
_entity_poly.entity_id
_entity_poly.type
_entity_poly.pdbx_seq_one_letter_code
_entity_poly.pdbx_strand_id
1 'polypeptide(L)' 'MLALKLPAAPAQISPAPGEVLFVTNADLRESANVECWPVEAKYEALLEKALASLGRKARRAHPVKADKG' A
#
# COMPACT_ATOMS: atom_id res chain seq x y z
N MET A 1 4.26 38.11 -0.96
CA MET A 1 4.19 36.72 -1.46
C MET A 1 5.16 35.88 -0.64
N LEU A 2 4.74 34.76 -0.06
CA LEU A 2 5.67 33.85 0.64
C LEU A 2 6.47 33.05 -0.39
N ALA A 3 7.80 33.06 -0.26
CA ALA A 3 8.68 32.15 -1.00
C ALA A 3 8.80 30.83 -0.21
N LEU A 4 8.05 29.81 -0.61
CA LEU A 4 8.07 28.48 0.01
C LEU A 4 9.07 27.57 -0.71
N LYS A 5 10.06 27.05 0.01
CA LYS A 5 10.92 25.95 -0.46
C LYS A 5 10.28 24.63 -0.04
N LEU A 6 9.59 23.97 -0.97
CA LEU A 6 9.03 22.65 -0.75
C LEU A 6 10.09 21.57 -1.06
N PRO A 7 10.06 20.42 -0.37
CA PRO A 7 10.87 19.27 -0.76
C PRO A 7 10.46 18.80 -2.16
N ALA A 8 11.41 18.18 -2.87
CA ALA A 8 11.11 17.52 -4.13
C ALA A 8 10.06 16.42 -3.92
N ALA A 9 9.09 16.33 -4.82
CA ALA A 9 8.08 15.27 -4.77
C ALA A 9 8.74 13.90 -4.97
N PRO A 10 8.24 12.85 -4.28
CA PRO A 10 8.73 11.50 -4.51
C PRO A 10 8.40 11.04 -5.94
N ALA A 11 9.20 10.12 -6.46
CA ALA A 11 8.95 9.53 -7.77
C ALA A 11 7.60 8.80 -7.80
N GLN A 12 6.83 9.02 -8.86
CA GLN A 12 5.61 8.27 -9.11
C GLN A 12 5.96 6.83 -9.49
N ILE A 13 5.17 5.88 -8.99
CA ILE A 13 5.27 4.48 -9.39
C ILE A 13 4.18 4.15 -10.40
N SER A 14 4.46 3.22 -11.31
CA SER A 14 3.49 2.66 -12.24
C SER A 14 3.59 1.13 -12.20
N PRO A 15 2.48 0.41 -12.44
CA PRO A 15 2.52 -1.05 -12.55
C PRO A 15 3.32 -1.47 -13.78
N ALA A 16 4.12 -2.53 -13.64
CA ALA A 16 4.63 -3.26 -14.79
C ALA A 16 3.49 -4.00 -15.53
N PRO A 17 3.70 -4.47 -16.78
CA PRO A 17 2.71 -5.30 -17.46
C PRO A 17 2.32 -6.53 -16.64
N GLY A 18 1.03 -6.68 -16.35
CA GLY A 18 0.51 -7.78 -15.52
C GLY A 18 0.70 -7.61 -14.01
N GLU A 19 1.18 -6.46 -13.55
CA GLU A 19 1.27 -6.09 -12.15
C GLU A 19 0.02 -5.33 -11.68
N VAL A 20 -0.40 -5.61 -10.45
CA VAL A 20 -1.47 -4.91 -9.72
C VAL A 20 -0.84 -4.20 -8.54
N LEU A 21 -1.08 -2.90 -8.41
CA LEU A 21 -0.62 -2.12 -7.26
C LEU A 21 -1.67 -2.13 -6.15
N PHE A 22 -1.26 -2.55 -4.95
CA PHE A 22 -2.09 -2.50 -3.75
C PHE A 22 -1.95 -1.17 -3.03
N VAL A 23 -3.09 -0.53 -2.77
CA VAL A 23 -3.17 0.69 -1.96
C VAL A 23 -4.08 0.39 -0.79
N THR A 24 -3.53 0.34 0.42
CA THR A 24 -4.34 0.19 1.63
C THR A 24 -4.69 1.58 2.16
N ASN A 25 -5.99 1.87 2.23
CA ASN A 25 -6.48 3.09 2.84
C ASN A 25 -6.77 2.83 4.33
N ALA A 26 -6.20 3.66 5.19
CA ALA A 26 -6.30 3.54 6.63
C ALA A 26 -7.43 4.43 7.20
N ASP A 27 -7.97 4.08 8.36
CA ASP A 27 -8.82 4.97 9.16
C ASP A 27 -7.97 6.16 9.67
N LEU A 28 -8.61 7.31 9.91
CA LEU A 28 -7.92 8.48 10.48
C LEU A 28 -7.51 8.25 11.95
N ARG A 29 -8.11 7.28 12.63
CA ARG A 29 -7.81 6.87 14.00
C ARG A 29 -6.79 5.74 13.97
N GLU A 30 -5.58 6.03 14.44
CA GLU A 30 -4.49 5.05 14.48
C GLU A 30 -4.84 3.78 15.29
N SER A 31 -5.60 3.91 16.38
CA SER A 31 -6.02 2.75 17.18
C SER A 31 -6.92 1.78 16.42
N ALA A 32 -7.79 2.26 15.52
CA ALA A 32 -8.62 1.38 14.70
C ALA A 32 -7.78 0.57 13.70
N ASN A 33 -6.75 1.22 13.15
CA ASN A 33 -5.84 0.61 12.19
C ASN A 33 -5.00 -0.52 12.79
N VAL A 34 -4.40 -0.30 13.97
CA VAL A 34 -3.56 -1.30 14.64
C VAL A 34 -4.30 -2.63 14.84
N GLU A 35 -5.57 -2.57 15.21
CA GLU A 35 -6.42 -3.75 15.37
C GLU A 35 -6.74 -4.44 14.02
N CYS A 36 -6.84 -3.66 12.93
CA CYS A 36 -7.21 -4.15 11.61
C CYS A 36 -6.02 -4.68 10.79
N TRP A 37 -4.79 -4.24 11.04
CA TRP A 37 -3.59 -4.63 10.27
C TRP A 37 -3.37 -6.15 10.14
N PRO A 38 -3.55 -6.97 11.19
CA PRO A 38 -3.41 -8.41 11.04
C PRO A 38 -4.45 -9.04 10.12
N VAL A 39 -5.64 -8.43 10.02
CA VAL A 39 -6.71 -8.89 9.12
C VAL A 39 -6.42 -8.44 7.70
N GLU A 40 -5.97 -7.20 7.51
CA GLU A 40 -5.54 -6.68 6.21
C GLU A 40 -4.41 -7.52 5.61
N ALA A 41 -3.38 -7.86 6.40
CA ALA A 41 -2.28 -8.70 5.95
C ALA A 41 -2.74 -10.09 5.47
N LYS A 42 -3.72 -10.69 6.17
CA LYS A 42 -4.34 -11.95 5.75
C LYS A 42 -5.12 -11.79 4.44
N TYR A 43 -5.86 -10.69 4.31
CA TYR A 43 -6.61 -10.36 3.10
C TYR A 43 -5.67 -10.18 1.89
N GLU A 44 -4.59 -9.40 2.05
CA GLU A 44 -3.58 -9.19 1.00
C GLU A 44 -2.97 -10.53 0.55
N ALA A 45 -2.58 -11.41 1.48
CA ALA A 45 -2.01 -12.71 1.13
C ALA A 45 -2.99 -13.62 0.34
N LEU A 46 -4.27 -13.61 0.74
CA LEU A 46 -5.31 -14.37 0.02
C LEU A 46 -5.55 -13.79 -1.38
N LEU A 47 -5.57 -12.47 -1.49
CA LEU A 47 -5.82 -11.79 -2.75
C LEU A 47 -4.61 -11.91 -3.70
N GLU A 48 -3.38 -11.85 -3.20
CA GLU A 48 -2.17 -12.13 -3.96
C GLU A 48 -2.23 -13.54 -4.57
N LYS A 49 -2.63 -14.55 -3.78
CA LYS A 49 -2.80 -15.93 -4.27
C LYS A 49 -3.88 -16.02 -5.35
N ALA A 50 -5.00 -15.33 -5.18
CA ALA A 50 -6.06 -15.28 -6.18
C ALA A 50 -5.57 -14.62 -7.48
N LEU A 51 -4.87 -13.49 -7.39
CA LEU A 51 -4.29 -12.78 -8.53
C LEU A 51 -3.25 -13.64 -9.26
N ALA A 52 -2.41 -14.37 -8.52
CA ALA A 52 -1.45 -15.31 -9.09
C ALA A 52 -2.13 -16.41 -9.91
N SER A 53 -3.28 -16.93 -9.45
CA SER A 53 -4.07 -17.91 -10.22
C SER A 53 -4.62 -17.37 -11.54
N LEU A 54 -4.72 -16.04 -11.67
CA LEU A 54 -5.13 -15.32 -12.89
C LEU A 54 -3.93 -14.84 -13.72
N GLY A 55 -2.71 -15.27 -13.39
CA GLY A 55 -1.48 -14.86 -14.07
C GLY A 55 -1.07 -13.41 -13.80
N ARG A 56 -1.53 -12.81 -12.68
CA ARG A 56 -1.17 -11.46 -12.25
C ARG A 56 -0.22 -11.49 -11.06
N LYS A 57 0.63 -10.45 -10.94
CA LYS A 57 1.49 -10.24 -9.77
C LYS A 57 1.02 -9.03 -8.99
N ALA A 58 1.07 -9.11 -7.67
CA ALA A 58 0.70 -7.99 -6.82
C ALA A 58 1.94 -7.33 -6.20
N ARG A 59 1.89 -6.01 -6.01
CA ARG A 59 2.92 -5.24 -5.29
C ARG A 59 2.26 -4.12 -4.49
N ARG A 60 2.64 -3.94 -3.23
CA ARG A 60 2.21 -2.77 -2.46
C ARG A 60 2.75 -1.47 -3.08
N ALA A 61 1.87 -0.50 -3.21
CA ALA A 61 2.17 0.83 -3.74
C ALA A 61 2.95 1.71 -2.73
N HIS A 62 2.96 1.31 -1.47
CA HIS A 62 3.65 2.00 -0.38
C HIS A 62 4.27 0.97 0.58
N PRO A 63 5.37 1.31 1.27
CA PRO A 63 5.96 0.41 2.25
C PRO A 63 5.04 0.21 3.47
N VAL A 64 5.22 -0.92 4.15
CA VAL A 64 4.72 -1.13 5.51
C VAL A 64 5.54 -0.27 6.48
N LYS A 65 4.90 0.37 7.46
CA LYS A 65 5.60 1.10 8.52
C LYS A 65 5.90 0.12 9.64
N ALA A 66 7.16 -0.30 9.77
CA ALA A 66 7.54 -1.34 10.73
C ALA A 66 7.18 -1.01 12.19
N ASP A 67 7.10 0.28 12.55
CA ASP A 67 6.71 0.76 13.88
C ASP A 67 5.20 0.77 14.12
N LYS A 68 4.38 0.63 13.08
CA LYS A 68 2.93 0.85 13.12
C LYS A 68 2.09 -0.26 12.47
N GLY A 69 2.72 -1.19 11.77
CA GLY A 69 2.08 -2.26 11.00
C GLY A 69 1.80 -1.90 9.56
#